data_AF-A0A9N9I959-F1
#
_entry.id   AF-A0A9N9I959-F1
#
_cell.length_a   1.000
_cell.length_b   1.000
_cell.length_c   1.000
_cell.angle_alpha   90.00
_cell.angle_beta   90.00
_cell.angle_gamma   90.00
#
_symmetry.space_group_name_H-M   'P 1'
#
loop_
_entity.id
_entity.type
_entity.pdbx_description
1 polymer ?
#
loop_
_entity_poly.entity_id
_entity_poly.type
_entity_poly.pdbx_seq_one_letter_code
_entity_poly.pdbx_strand_id
1 'polypeptide(L)' 'MNTIRPPQPPAIRARDVIAEIDTQNIVLPRNVLSIMASKSWSQEGENIKEIYRFLANEAETLFKYLQKY' A
#
# COMPACT_ATOMS: atom_id res chain seq x y z
N MET A 1 3.64 21.25 -9.20
CA MET A 1 2.85 21.00 -7.97
C MET A 1 2.85 19.50 -7.71
N ASN A 2 3.52 19.02 -6.66
CA ASN A 2 3.45 17.61 -6.29
C ASN A 2 2.06 17.35 -5.70
N THR A 3 1.17 16.79 -6.51
CA THR A 3 -0.14 16.32 -6.07
C THR A 3 0.03 15.03 -5.28
N ILE A 4 0.44 15.17 -4.02
CA ILE A 4 0.47 14.05 -3.08
C ILE A 4 -0.96 13.56 -2.95
N ARG A 5 -1.19 12.27 -3.26
CA ARG A 5 -2.48 11.60 -3.09
C ARG A 5 -2.41 10.70 -1.88
N PRO A 6 -3.50 10.55 -1.11
CA PRO A 6 -3.55 9.55 -0.06
C PRO A 6 -3.32 8.16 -0.66
N PRO A 7 -2.57 7.28 0.03
CA PRO A 7 -2.30 5.95 -0.45
C PRO A 7 -3.58 5.10 -0.47
N GLN A 8 -3.80 4.37 -1.57
CA GLN A 8 -4.92 3.44 -1.69
C GLN A 8 -4.60 2.09 -1.03
N PRO A 9 -5.62 1.31 -0.58
CA PRO A 9 -5.40 0.04 0.12
C PRO A 9 -4.43 -0.93 -0.59
N PRO A 10 -4.54 -1.15 -1.93
CA PRO A 10 -3.59 -2.02 -2.63
C PRO A 10 -2.16 -1.49 -2.62
N ALA A 11 -1.99 -0.16 -2.63
CA ALA A 11 -0.66 0.47 -2.59
C ALA A 11 0.00 0.37 -1.22
N ILE A 12 -0.79 0.35 -0.13
CA ILE A 12 -0.30 0.11 1.22
C ILE A 12 0.18 -1.35 1.31
N ARG A 13 -0.65 -2.33 0.95
CA ARG A 13 -0.24 -3.75 0.95
C ARG A 13 0.97 -4.01 0.05
N ALA A 14 1.03 -3.39 -1.12
CA ALA A 14 2.17 -3.55 -2.03
C ALA A 14 3.50 -3.13 -1.39
N ARG A 15 3.50 -2.06 -0.57
CA ARG A 15 4.69 -1.62 0.16
C ARG A 15 5.09 -2.62 1.23
N ASP A 16 4.12 -3.17 1.94
CA ASP A 16 4.39 -4.19 2.97
C ASP A 16 5.00 -5.45 2.36
N VAL A 17 4.46 -5.93 1.24
CA VAL A 17 5.01 -7.09 0.51
C VAL A 17 6.44 -6.82 0.04
N ILE A 18 6.73 -5.63 -0.47
CA ILE A 18 8.09 -5.26 -0.88
C ILE A 18 9.03 -5.26 0.33
N ALA A 19 8.59 -4.68 1.46
CA ALA A 19 9.38 -4.69 2.69
C ALA A 19 9.65 -6.12 3.19
N GLU A 20 8.66 -7.00 3.16
CA GLU A 20 8.83 -8.42 3.49
C GLU A 20 9.89 -9.10 2.60
N ILE A 21 9.89 -8.84 1.29
CA ILE A 21 10.89 -9.40 0.35
C ILE A 21 12.29 -8.82 0.60
N ASP A 22 12.37 -7.52 0.87
CA ASP A 22 13.65 -6.85 1.17
C ASP A 22 14.29 -7.42 2.44
N THR A 23 13.50 -7.79 3.46
CA THR A 23 14.05 -8.47 4.66
C THR A 23 14.69 -9.82 4.38
N GLN A 24 14.37 -10.45 3.25
CA GLN A 24 14.94 -11.73 2.83
C GLN A 24 16.22 -11.56 2.00
N ASN A 25 16.74 -10.34 1.83
CA ASN A 25 17.88 -10.01 0.96
C ASN A 25 17.67 -10.44 -0.52
N ILE A 26 16.41 -10.51 -0.97
CA ILE A 26 16.08 -10.86 -2.36
C ILE A 26 15.88 -9.57 -3.15
N VAL A 27 16.77 -9.30 -4.11
CA VAL A 27 16.63 -8.15 -5.02
C VAL A 27 15.85 -8.57 -6.26
N LEU A 28 14.60 -8.10 -6.37
CA LEU A 28 13.75 -8.33 -7.54
C LEU A 28 13.56 -7.04 -8.35
N PRO A 29 13.46 -7.14 -9.69
CA PRO A 29 13.06 -6.02 -10.52
C PRO A 29 11.71 -5.42 -10.10
N ARG A 30 11.57 -4.09 -10.19
CA ARG A 30 10.36 -3.37 -9.74
C ARG A 30 9.07 -3.85 -10.41
N ASN A 31 9.12 -4.23 -11.68
CA ASN A 31 7.97 -4.80 -12.39
C ASN A 31 7.53 -6.14 -11.80
N VAL A 32 8.48 -6.99 -11.40
CA VAL A 32 8.21 -8.28 -10.73
C VAL A 32 7.57 -8.03 -9.37
N LEU A 33 8.13 -7.12 -8.57
CA LEU A 33 7.55 -6.72 -7.28
C LEU A 33 6.10 -6.21 -7.43
N SER A 34 5.84 -5.39 -8.46
CA SER A 34 4.50 -4.88 -8.74
C SER A 34 3.48 -5.98 -9.09
N ILE A 35 3.91 -6.98 -9.87
CA ILE A 35 3.06 -8.13 -10.23
C ILE A 35 2.79 -8.98 -8.99
N MET A 36 3.82 -9.27 -8.19
CA MET A 36 3.70 -10.04 -6.96
C MET A 36 2.76 -9.38 -5.96
N ALA A 37 2.92 -8.06 -5.74
CA ALA A 37 2.04 -7.28 -4.89
C ALA A 37 0.58 -7.32 -5.35
N SER A 38 0.34 -7.15 -6.65
CA SER A 38 -1.02 -7.18 -7.22
C SER A 38 -1.66 -8.57 -7.07
N LYS A 39 -0.87 -9.62 -7.31
CA LYS A 39 -1.33 -11.01 -7.13
C LYS A 39 -1.63 -11.30 -5.66
N SER A 40 -0.74 -10.93 -4.74
CA SER A 40 -0.95 -11.06 -3.30
C SER A 40 -2.25 -10.36 -2.89
N TRP A 41 -2.44 -9.08 -3.26
CA TRP A 41 -3.66 -8.34 -2.96
C TRP A 41 -4.95 -9.03 -3.46
N SER A 42 -4.92 -9.59 -4.68
CA SER A 42 -6.07 -10.30 -5.24
C SER A 42 -6.46 -11.54 -4.42
N GLN A 43 -5.47 -12.17 -3.78
CA GLN A 43 -5.61 -13.40 -2.98
C GLN A 43 -5.90 -13.13 -1.50
N GLU A 44 -5.71 -11.88 -1.03
CA GLU A 44 -5.99 -11.54 0.37
C GLU A 44 -7.48 -11.73 0.73
N GLY A 45 -7.70 -12.20 1.96
CA GLY A 45 -9.03 -12.32 2.56
C GLY A 45 -9.70 -10.96 2.77
N GLU A 46 -11.03 -10.96 2.87
CA GLU A 46 -11.81 -9.73 3.02
C GLU A 46 -11.49 -8.98 4.32
N ASN A 47 -11.24 -9.72 5.40
CA ASN A 47 -10.79 -9.19 6.69
C ASN A 47 -9.49 -8.36 6.56
N ILE A 48 -8.51 -8.84 5.79
CA ILE A 48 -7.26 -8.13 5.56
C ILE A 48 -7.52 -6.88 4.72
N LYS A 49 -8.36 -6.99 3.68
CA LYS A 49 -8.74 -5.85 2.84
C LYS A 49 -9.46 -4.77 3.65
N GLU A 50 -10.29 -5.14 4.63
CA GLU A 50 -10.93 -4.19 5.55
C GLU A 50 -9.91 -3.41 6.38
N ILE A 51 -8.89 -4.06 6.93
CA ILE A 51 -7.80 -3.38 7.66
C ILE A 51 -7.11 -2.36 6.76
N TYR A 52 -6.75 -2.74 5.53
CA TYR A 52 -6.09 -1.81 4.60
C TYR A 52 -7.00 -0.68 4.11
N ARG A 53 -8.32 -0.90 4.03
CA ARG A 53 -9.30 0.17 3.78
C ARG A 53 -9.37 1.15 4.95
N PHE A 54 -9.41 0.63 6.17
CA PHE A 54 -9.37 1.46 7.37
C PHE A 54 -8.14 2.36 7.40
N LEU A 55 -6.94 1.78 7.19
CA LEU A 55 -5.69 2.54 7.14
C LEU A 55 -5.67 3.59 6.01
N ALA A 56 -6.21 3.26 4.84
CA ALA A 56 -6.31 4.22 3.74
C ALA A 56 -7.24 5.39 4.08
N ASN A 57 -8.36 5.12 4.76
CA ASN A 57 -9.30 6.15 5.21
C ASN A 57 -8.68 7.05 6.28
N GLU A 58 -7.92 6.50 7.23
CA GLU A 58 -7.18 7.29 8.22
C GLU A 58 -6.13 8.18 7.55
N ALA A 59 -5.36 7.64 6.61
CA ALA A 59 -4.37 8.40 5.86
C ALA A 59 -5.01 9.54 5.04
N GLU A 60 -6.16 9.29 4.40
CA GLU A 60 -6.93 10.32 3.70
C GLU A 60 -7.44 11.40 4.66
N THR A 61 -7.91 11.01 5.84
CA THR A 61 -8.42 11.94 6.87
C THR A 61 -7.31 12.87 7.35
N LEU A 62 -6.15 12.31 7.68
CA LEU A 62 -4.96 13.09 8.06
C LEU A 62 -4.51 14.01 6.93
N PHE A 63 -4.48 13.51 5.69
CA PHE A 63 -4.12 14.32 4.53
C PHE A 63 -5.06 15.54 4.38
N LYS A 64 -6.37 15.34 4.48
CA LYS A 64 -7.36 16.43 4.42
C LYS A 64 -7.22 17.41 5.58
N TYR A 65 -6.87 16.93 6.77
CA TYR A 65 -6.61 17.80 7.93
C TYR A 65 -5.39 18.69 7.70
N LEU A 66 -4.28 18.11 7.21
CA LEU A 66 -3.04 18.85 6.94
C LEU A 66 -3.18 19.87 5.81
N GLN A 67 -4.06 19.66 4.83
CA GLN A 67 -4.32 20.65 3.77
C GLN A 67 -5.11 21.89 4.24
N LYS A 68 -5.69 21.87 5.44
CA LYS A 68 -6.42 23.01 6.00
C LYS A 68 -5.53 24.04 6.72
N TYR A 69 -4.26 23.71 6.92
CA TYR A 69 -3.24 24.55 7.56
C TYR A 69 -2.07 24.79 6.60
#